data_AF-A0A820NZI4-F1
#
_entry.id   AF-A0A820NZI4-F1
#
_cell.length_a   1.000
_cell.length_b   1.000
_cell.length_c   1.000
_cell.angle_alpha   90.00
_cell.angle_beta   90.00
_cell.angle_gamma   90.00
#
_symmetry.space_group_name_H-M   'P 1'
#
loop_
_entity.id
_entity.type
_entity.pdbx_description
1 polymer ?
#
loop_
_entity_poly.entity_id
_entity_poly.type
_entity_poly.pdbx_seq_one_letter_code
_entity_poly.pdbx_strand_id
1 'polypeptide(L)'
;MNSTSYDINSSPDITQMSEAILESNSSQPLVTTNDIDTSNEEKHLLSNQDYLLQSHINNIPLESPASLNSNIPKRQESLISVYDNSNDGEQQQKQQTSQNSFPQIGILGRNQRSQAFTKRLLLSGFPKPILCDRNTIEFDLNEKSNYVSYETFCKQSPPIILITDNLTNNIDDFINHDKQQLIIDARESIEKYLSNQSSQFSLPIPSSYRAFGNLSNWEIENGTQRVGVAIEQASPLNLIKFIHDLSCFSRGIIFLDQYSYNYKQLKSFRHCSFPFVATMIIFTLCFVLSMLENKTNNHYYQACSITGTTSVTLLSLLFLIKPILELIDFIHSFVLRNENKKNIVPRLKFVQRWLQSRRCLAWYSLTFALLHLLFLLFSKNNFHQETSFYPVFFGLFTLVLLCILSFVYLPWISEHLLWREYHLLTAYLGPFCLLISFIHVFINWKYEYYYSSQKRLFNLQFMSMFLPFVVLLLTFIIYGIIRPTMELIQWKENRPRESKTSTITTKDTSLLP
;
A
#
# COMPACT_ATOMS: atom_id res chain seq x y z
N MET A 1 -64.52 -16.14 -43.58
CA MET A 1 -63.57 -15.04 -43.82
C MET A 1 -62.16 -15.58 -43.59
N ASN A 2 -61.45 -15.73 -44.71
CA ASN A 2 -60.00 -15.94 -44.97
C ASN A 2 -59.10 -16.12 -43.75
N SER A 3 -58.52 -17.32 -43.51
CA SER A 3 -57.34 -17.91 -44.17
C SER A 3 -56.05 -17.11 -43.98
N THR A 4 -55.10 -17.64 -43.19
CA THR A 4 -53.76 -18.04 -43.67
C THR A 4 -52.97 -18.67 -42.51
N SER A 5 -52.79 -19.99 -42.60
CA SER A 5 -51.79 -20.81 -41.92
C SER A 5 -50.46 -20.67 -42.66
N TYR A 6 -49.37 -20.45 -41.92
CA TYR A 6 -48.00 -20.55 -42.46
C TYR A 6 -47.32 -21.77 -41.84
N ASP A 7 -47.14 -22.79 -42.68
CA ASP A 7 -46.19 -23.89 -42.48
C ASP A 7 -44.84 -23.48 -43.06
N ILE A 8 -43.76 -23.65 -42.30
CA ILE A 8 -42.40 -23.70 -42.85
C ILE A 8 -41.68 -24.89 -42.22
N ASN A 9 -41.72 -26.01 -42.95
CA ASN A 9 -40.72 -27.07 -42.92
C ASN A 9 -39.62 -26.72 -43.93
N SER A 10 -38.35 -26.78 -43.52
CA SER A 10 -37.27 -27.44 -44.28
C SER A 10 -35.92 -27.25 -43.57
N SER A 11 -35.44 -28.37 -43.04
CA SER A 11 -34.04 -28.63 -42.74
C SER A 11 -33.28 -28.89 -44.05
N PRO A 12 -31.97 -28.62 -44.12
CA PRO A 12 -31.09 -29.39 -44.97
C PRO A 12 -30.14 -30.25 -44.13
N ASP A 13 -30.23 -31.55 -44.38
CA ASP A 13 -29.18 -32.53 -44.12
C ASP A 13 -27.89 -32.13 -44.84
N ILE A 14 -26.75 -32.17 -44.13
CA ILE A 14 -25.44 -32.37 -44.74
C ILE A 14 -24.71 -33.41 -43.90
N THR A 15 -24.62 -34.62 -44.44
CA THR A 15 -23.74 -35.70 -43.99
C THR A 15 -22.70 -35.98 -45.09
N GLN A 16 -21.46 -36.22 -44.63
CA GLN A 16 -20.42 -37.08 -45.21
C GLN A 16 -19.57 -36.62 -46.42
N MET A 17 -18.26 -36.51 -46.15
CA MET A 17 -17.11 -37.02 -46.95
C MET A 17 -15.87 -36.89 -46.03
N SER A 18 -15.37 -37.91 -45.33
CA SER A 18 -14.53 -39.07 -45.73
C SER A 18 -13.16 -38.73 -46.33
N GLU A 19 -12.10 -39.06 -45.56
CA GLU A 19 -10.78 -39.63 -45.95
C GLU A 19 -9.89 -38.85 -46.96
N ALA A 20 -8.55 -38.81 -46.93
CA ALA A 20 -7.50 -39.61 -46.29
C ALA A 20 -6.11 -38.94 -46.52
N ILE A 21 -5.12 -39.29 -45.67
CA ILE A 21 -3.68 -39.51 -45.94
C ILE A 21 -2.78 -38.31 -46.35
N LEU A 22 -1.79 -37.94 -45.51
CA LEU A 22 -0.37 -38.27 -45.74
C LEU A 22 0.54 -37.94 -44.53
N GLU A 23 1.50 -38.84 -44.33
CA GLU A 23 2.60 -38.82 -43.37
C GLU A 23 3.60 -37.68 -43.59
N SER A 24 4.21 -37.18 -42.51
CA SER A 24 5.65 -36.88 -42.53
C SER A 24 6.24 -36.77 -41.13
N ASN A 25 7.19 -37.66 -40.85
CA ASN A 25 8.15 -37.66 -39.75
C ASN A 25 8.86 -36.32 -39.54
N SER A 26 9.19 -35.95 -38.30
CA SER A 26 10.59 -35.81 -37.85
C SER A 26 10.74 -35.17 -36.46
N SER A 27 11.66 -35.75 -35.69
CA SER A 27 12.54 -35.15 -34.65
C SER A 27 11.96 -34.71 -33.30
N GLN A 28 12.17 -35.59 -32.31
CA GLN A 28 12.36 -35.25 -30.89
C GLN A 28 13.71 -34.55 -30.66
N PRO A 29 13.86 -33.78 -29.57
CA PRO A 29 15.10 -33.77 -28.81
C PRO A 29 14.92 -34.39 -27.42
N LEU A 30 15.88 -35.26 -27.13
CA LEU A 30 16.18 -35.93 -25.87
C LEU A 30 16.42 -34.90 -24.75
N VAL A 31 15.67 -34.98 -23.64
CA VAL A 31 15.99 -34.29 -22.39
C VAL A 31 16.19 -35.34 -21.32
N THR A 32 17.44 -35.48 -20.88
CA THR A 32 17.88 -36.33 -19.78
C THR A 32 17.52 -35.69 -18.44
N THR A 33 16.71 -36.39 -17.65
CA THR A 33 16.45 -36.13 -16.24
C THR A 33 17.57 -36.74 -15.41
N ASN A 34 18.37 -35.90 -14.74
CA ASN A 34 19.22 -36.32 -13.63
C ASN A 34 18.61 -35.78 -12.34
N ASP A 35 18.01 -36.69 -11.58
CA ASP A 35 17.62 -36.50 -10.19
C ASP A 35 18.89 -36.45 -9.32
N ILE A 36 19.07 -35.34 -8.60
CA ILE A 36 19.99 -35.26 -7.46
C ILE A 36 19.17 -34.85 -6.26
N ASP A 37 18.98 -35.81 -5.36
CA ASP A 37 18.42 -35.65 -4.02
C ASP A 37 19.33 -34.76 -3.17
N THR A 38 18.90 -33.52 -2.91
CA THR A 38 19.38 -32.72 -1.79
C THR A 38 18.22 -32.10 -1.05
N SER A 39 17.49 -32.92 -0.29
CA SER A 39 16.56 -32.45 0.73
C SER A 39 16.87 -33.16 2.04
N ASN A 40 17.73 -32.57 2.89
CA ASN A 40 17.69 -32.80 4.35
C ASN A 40 18.57 -31.91 5.24
N GLU A 41 19.39 -30.96 4.73
CA GLU A 41 20.22 -30.11 5.61
C GLU A 41 19.67 -28.71 5.92
N GLU A 42 18.59 -28.26 5.28
CA GLU A 42 18.15 -26.86 5.38
C GLU A 42 17.22 -26.52 6.56
N LYS A 43 16.78 -27.52 7.35
CA LYS A 43 15.86 -27.29 8.48
C LYS A 43 16.54 -27.02 9.82
N HIS A 44 17.86 -27.14 9.92
CA HIS A 44 18.58 -27.00 11.20
C HIS A 44 19.33 -25.67 11.39
N LEU A 45 19.46 -24.83 10.34
CA LEU A 45 20.21 -23.57 10.41
C LEU A 45 19.34 -22.33 10.71
N LEU A 46 18.03 -22.40 10.49
CA LEU A 46 17.10 -21.27 10.70
C LEU A 46 16.59 -21.12 12.14
N SER A 47 16.83 -22.09 13.05
CA SER A 47 16.40 -21.94 14.47
C SER A 47 17.49 -21.36 15.39
N ASN A 48 18.73 -21.23 14.93
CA ASN A 48 19.85 -20.80 15.79
C ASN A 48 20.21 -19.31 15.66
N GLN A 49 19.71 -18.59 14.64
CA GLN A 49 19.99 -17.16 14.47
C GLN A 49 19.12 -16.25 15.37
N ASP A 50 17.92 -16.69 15.74
CA ASP A 50 17.03 -15.90 16.60
C ASP A 50 17.44 -15.95 18.09
N TYR A 51 18.23 -16.94 18.50
CA TYR A 51 18.70 -17.06 19.89
C TYR A 51 19.94 -16.19 20.21
N LEU A 52 20.78 -15.89 19.21
CA LEU A 52 22.02 -15.13 19.42
C LEU A 52 21.81 -13.60 19.51
N LEU A 53 20.66 -13.08 19.04
CA LEU A 53 20.31 -11.67 19.17
C LEU A 53 19.67 -11.31 20.53
N GLN A 54 19.24 -12.30 21.32
CA GLN A 54 18.67 -12.07 22.66
C GLN A 54 19.70 -12.13 23.80
N SER A 55 20.88 -12.73 23.60
CA SER A 55 21.88 -12.86 24.67
C SER A 55 22.77 -11.62 24.89
N HIS A 56 22.74 -10.64 23.98
CA HIS A 56 23.60 -9.44 24.08
C HIS A 56 22.94 -8.20 24.71
N ILE A 57 21.68 -8.27 25.15
CA ILE A 57 20.95 -7.12 25.72
C ILE A 57 20.95 -7.13 27.28
N ASN A 58 21.40 -8.21 27.93
CA ASN A 58 21.23 -8.37 29.39
C ASN A 58 22.36 -7.88 30.30
N ASN A 59 23.37 -7.16 29.80
CA ASN A 59 24.49 -6.69 30.63
C ASN A 59 24.68 -5.16 30.56
N ILE A 60 23.69 -4.39 31.02
CA ILE A 60 23.87 -2.97 31.35
C ILE A 60 23.62 -2.80 32.86
N PRO A 61 24.58 -2.28 33.66
CA PRO A 61 24.41 -2.11 35.09
C PRO A 61 23.34 -1.06 35.41
N LEU A 62 22.50 -1.37 36.40
CA LEU A 62 21.47 -0.49 36.94
C LEU A 62 22.12 0.58 37.83
N GLU A 63 22.22 1.83 37.35
CA GLU A 63 22.54 2.97 38.22
C GLU A 63 21.27 3.52 38.89
N SER A 64 21.39 3.86 40.17
CA SER A 64 20.34 4.35 41.08
C SER A 64 19.79 5.73 40.68
N PRO A 65 18.53 6.05 40.99
CA PRO A 65 17.90 7.29 40.54
C PRO A 65 18.29 8.47 41.44
N ALA A 66 19.07 9.41 40.88
CA ALA A 66 19.23 10.74 41.43
C ALA A 66 18.15 11.69 40.85
N SER A 67 17.54 12.46 41.74
CA SER A 67 16.54 13.52 41.58
C SER A 67 16.48 14.19 40.21
N LEU A 68 15.37 13.97 39.48
CA LEU A 68 15.08 14.62 38.20
C LEU A 68 14.38 15.97 38.43
N ASN A 69 15.10 17.04 38.14
CA ASN A 69 14.58 18.39 37.97
C ASN A 69 13.70 18.44 36.70
N SER A 70 12.52 19.05 36.80
CA SER A 70 11.52 19.12 35.74
C SER A 70 11.93 20.08 34.61
N ASN A 71 12.73 19.60 33.66
CA ASN A 71 12.85 20.22 32.34
C ASN A 71 11.86 19.54 31.39
N ILE A 72 10.75 20.23 31.16
CA ILE A 72 9.72 19.88 30.19
C ILE A 72 10.39 19.82 28.80
N PRO A 73 10.39 18.68 28.10
CA PRO A 73 10.93 18.62 26.74
C PRO A 73 10.04 19.47 25.83
N LYS A 74 10.64 20.49 25.21
CA LYS A 74 9.99 21.31 24.18
C LYS A 74 9.51 20.40 23.06
N ARG A 75 8.20 20.46 22.83
CA ARG A 75 7.46 19.83 21.74
C ARG A 75 8.19 20.10 20.43
N GLN A 76 8.64 19.04 19.74
CA GLN A 76 9.17 19.15 18.37
C GLN A 76 8.08 19.77 17.48
N GLU A 77 8.27 21.03 17.14
CA GLU A 77 7.48 21.71 16.13
C GLU A 77 7.71 21.00 14.79
N SER A 78 6.63 20.76 14.06
CA SER A 78 6.67 20.17 12.73
C SER A 78 7.51 21.05 11.81
N LEU A 79 8.56 20.48 11.21
CA LEU A 79 9.47 21.10 10.23
C LEU A 79 8.79 21.78 9.02
N ILE A 80 7.47 21.65 8.88
CA ILE A 80 6.65 22.32 7.87
C ILE A 80 6.51 23.83 8.16
N SER A 81 6.63 24.29 9.43
CA SER A 81 6.55 25.72 9.76
C SER A 81 7.87 26.49 9.58
N VAL A 82 8.96 25.83 9.22
CA VAL A 82 10.28 26.49 9.04
C VAL A 82 10.36 27.24 7.70
N TYR A 83 9.49 26.95 6.74
CA TYR A 83 9.55 27.55 5.40
C TYR A 83 8.61 28.73 5.15
N ASP A 84 7.72 29.06 6.08
CA ASP A 84 6.62 30.00 5.79
C ASP A 84 6.72 31.39 6.42
N ASN A 85 7.77 31.76 7.18
CA ASN A 85 7.79 33.08 7.84
C ASN A 85 9.18 33.64 8.26
N SER A 86 10.24 33.53 7.44
CA SER A 86 11.45 34.34 7.67
C SER A 86 11.71 35.33 6.52
N ASN A 87 11.30 36.58 6.73
CA ASN A 87 11.67 37.74 5.91
C ASN A 87 13.18 38.06 5.94
N ASP A 88 13.99 37.28 6.67
CA ASP A 88 15.44 37.46 6.78
C ASP A 88 16.22 36.88 5.58
N GLY A 89 15.57 36.11 4.70
CA GLY A 89 16.17 35.54 3.50
C GLY A 89 16.41 36.55 2.35
N GLU A 90 15.65 37.64 2.29
CA GLU A 90 15.74 38.60 1.17
C GLU A 90 16.99 39.50 1.23
N GLN A 91 17.60 39.70 2.41
CA GLN A 91 18.78 40.56 2.52
C GLN A 91 20.10 39.84 2.19
N GLN A 92 20.18 38.51 2.31
CA GLN A 92 21.34 37.75 1.83
C GLN A 92 21.30 37.46 0.33
N GLN A 93 20.14 37.58 -0.32
CA GLN A 93 19.99 37.31 -1.75
C GLN A 93 20.44 38.47 -2.65
N LYS A 94 20.56 39.70 -2.12
CA LYS A 94 20.97 40.89 -2.89
C LYS A 94 22.49 41.11 -3.03
N GLN A 95 23.34 40.31 -2.37
CA GLN A 95 24.80 40.39 -2.51
C GLN A 95 25.43 39.26 -3.35
N GLN A 96 24.65 38.34 -3.93
CA GLN A 96 25.14 37.26 -4.80
C GLN A 96 24.76 37.44 -6.28
N THR A 97 24.57 38.67 -6.75
CA THR A 97 24.32 38.98 -8.17
C THR A 97 25.57 39.08 -9.04
N SER A 98 26.73 38.64 -8.55
CA SER A 98 27.94 38.43 -9.35
C SER A 98 28.05 36.95 -9.77
N GLN A 99 27.58 36.67 -10.99
CA GLN A 99 27.76 35.43 -11.75
C GLN A 99 27.18 34.15 -11.13
N ASN A 100 25.87 33.94 -11.31
CA ASN A 100 25.17 32.67 -11.14
C ASN A 100 25.67 31.59 -12.12
N SER A 101 26.93 31.19 -12.02
CA SER A 101 27.42 30.00 -12.70
C SER A 101 26.99 28.79 -11.89
N PHE A 102 26.15 27.94 -12.49
CA PHE A 102 25.81 26.66 -11.87
C PHE A 102 27.08 25.84 -11.63
N PRO A 103 27.15 25.08 -10.52
CA PRO A 103 28.31 24.27 -10.22
C PRO A 103 28.55 23.22 -11.30
N GLN A 104 29.82 22.89 -11.55
CA GLN A 104 30.17 21.76 -12.40
C GLN A 104 29.77 20.44 -11.74
N ILE A 105 29.15 19.54 -12.50
CA ILE A 105 28.63 18.27 -11.99
C ILE A 105 29.42 17.12 -12.61
N GLY A 106 29.84 16.18 -11.77
CA GLY A 106 30.39 14.91 -12.19
C GLY A 106 29.34 13.82 -12.18
N ILE A 107 29.34 12.95 -13.18
CA ILE A 107 28.48 11.75 -13.21
C ILE A 107 29.37 10.52 -13.35
N LEU A 108 29.26 9.63 -12.38
CA LEU A 108 29.90 8.32 -12.37
C LEU A 108 28.90 7.26 -12.87
N GLY A 109 29.19 6.68 -14.04
CA GLY A 109 28.40 5.63 -14.67
C GLY A 109 28.09 5.86 -16.15
N ARG A 110 27.96 4.77 -16.92
CA ARG A 110 27.65 4.78 -18.37
C ARG A 110 26.23 4.33 -18.72
N ASN A 111 25.41 4.03 -17.72
CA ASN A 111 24.06 3.50 -17.94
C ASN A 111 23.06 4.57 -18.48
N GLN A 112 21.87 4.12 -18.86
CA GLN A 112 20.81 5.02 -19.36
C GLN A 112 20.44 6.13 -18.37
N ARG A 113 20.66 5.91 -17.08
CA ARG A 113 20.37 6.88 -16.03
C ARG A 113 21.36 8.05 -16.05
N SER A 114 22.64 7.79 -16.29
CA SER A 114 23.63 8.87 -16.47
C SER A 114 23.33 9.71 -17.71
N GLN A 115 22.86 9.09 -18.79
CA GLN A 115 22.42 9.80 -19.99
C GLN A 115 21.18 10.69 -19.71
N ALA A 116 20.20 10.17 -18.97
CA ALA A 116 19.03 10.93 -18.55
C ALA A 116 19.40 12.16 -17.70
N PHE A 117 20.30 12.01 -16.72
CA PHE A 117 20.82 13.13 -15.94
C PHE A 117 21.59 14.12 -16.81
N THR A 118 22.43 13.64 -17.73
CA THR A 118 23.18 14.51 -18.65
C THR A 118 22.25 15.40 -19.44
N LYS A 119 21.22 14.82 -20.06
CA LYS A 119 20.22 15.58 -20.80
C LYS A 119 19.47 16.55 -19.89
N ARG A 120 19.05 16.10 -18.69
CA ARG A 120 18.31 16.97 -17.76
C ARG A 120 19.14 18.16 -17.30
N LEU A 121 20.41 17.94 -16.94
CA LEU A 121 21.31 19.00 -16.50
C LEU A 121 21.51 20.06 -17.57
N LEU A 122 21.71 19.64 -18.82
CA LEU A 122 21.81 20.56 -19.96
C LEU A 122 20.52 21.35 -20.17
N LEU A 123 19.35 20.70 -20.06
CA LEU A 123 18.05 21.37 -20.16
C LEU A 123 17.79 22.36 -19.02
N SER A 124 18.32 22.08 -17.83
CA SER A 124 18.23 22.97 -16.66
C SER A 124 19.28 24.09 -16.65
N GLY A 125 20.13 24.19 -17.69
CA GLY A 125 21.13 25.26 -17.83
C GLY A 125 22.44 25.03 -17.08
N PHE A 126 22.67 23.83 -16.54
CA PHE A 126 23.96 23.49 -15.92
C PHE A 126 25.07 23.38 -16.98
N PRO A 127 26.34 23.64 -16.62
CA PRO A 127 27.49 23.32 -17.44
C PRO A 127 27.48 21.85 -17.88
N LYS A 128 28.11 21.58 -19.02
CA LYS A 128 28.26 20.22 -19.53
C LYS A 128 28.88 19.33 -18.43
N PRO A 129 28.20 18.24 -18.02
CA PRO A 129 28.69 17.41 -16.92
C PRO A 129 29.94 16.63 -17.34
N ILE A 130 30.80 16.36 -16.36
CA ILE A 130 31.97 15.51 -16.53
C ILE A 130 31.49 14.06 -16.39
N LEU A 131 31.55 13.30 -17.47
CA LEU A 131 31.16 11.89 -17.46
C LEU A 131 32.39 11.03 -17.17
N CYS A 132 32.27 10.08 -16.27
CA CYS A 132 33.35 9.13 -15.97
C CYS A 132 32.79 7.71 -15.87
N ASP A 133 33.47 6.79 -16.55
CA ASP A 133 33.22 5.36 -16.47
C ASP A 133 34.47 4.69 -15.87
N ARG A 134 34.28 3.96 -14.78
CA ARG A 134 35.37 3.30 -14.05
C ARG A 134 35.68 1.91 -14.63
N ASN A 135 34.74 1.32 -15.37
CA ASN A 135 34.83 -0.07 -15.82
C ASN A 135 35.53 -0.20 -17.19
N THR A 136 35.58 0.87 -17.98
CA THR A 136 36.30 0.89 -19.25
C THR A 136 37.79 1.14 -19.04
N ILE A 137 38.56 0.06 -18.94
CA ILE A 137 40.04 0.10 -18.96
C ILE A 137 40.55 0.47 -20.37
N GLU A 138 39.77 0.17 -21.41
CA GLU A 138 40.04 0.55 -22.79
C GLU A 138 38.96 1.52 -23.27
N PHE A 139 39.33 2.80 -23.37
CA PHE A 139 38.53 3.75 -24.12
C PHE A 139 38.63 3.38 -25.59
N ASP A 140 37.52 2.91 -26.16
CA ASP A 140 37.43 2.71 -27.60
C ASP A 140 37.60 4.08 -28.27
N LEU A 141 38.80 4.34 -28.79
CA LEU A 141 39.25 5.64 -29.34
C LEU A 141 38.37 6.14 -30.49
N ASN A 142 37.48 5.29 -31.00
CA ASN A 142 36.60 5.58 -32.12
C ASN A 142 35.25 6.19 -31.73
N GLU A 143 34.81 6.09 -30.47
CA GLU A 143 33.64 6.84 -30.01
C GLU A 143 34.09 8.18 -29.42
N LYS A 144 33.62 9.29 -30.01
CA LYS A 144 33.68 10.67 -29.45
C LYS A 144 32.85 10.78 -28.16
N SER A 145 33.02 9.86 -27.25
CA SER A 145 32.32 9.80 -25.99
C SER A 145 32.96 10.85 -25.08
N ASN A 146 32.14 11.72 -24.47
CA ASN A 146 32.58 12.80 -23.59
C ASN A 146 33.06 12.29 -22.22
N TYR A 147 33.52 11.04 -22.15
CA TYR A 147 33.93 10.39 -20.92
C TYR A 147 35.41 10.70 -20.67
N VAL A 148 35.72 10.94 -19.41
CA VAL A 148 37.08 11.23 -18.95
C VAL A 148 37.54 10.07 -18.08
N SER A 149 38.85 9.81 -18.07
CA SER A 149 39.43 8.82 -17.18
C SER A 149 39.17 9.16 -15.71
N TYR A 150 39.08 8.14 -14.87
CA TYR A 150 38.84 8.30 -13.43
C TYR A 150 39.87 9.23 -12.76
N GLU A 151 41.15 9.10 -13.10
CA GLU A 151 42.19 10.02 -12.58
C GLU A 151 41.92 11.48 -12.94
N THR A 152 41.46 11.74 -14.17
CA THR A 152 41.13 13.10 -14.61
C THR A 152 39.88 13.61 -13.91
N PHE A 153 38.88 12.74 -13.70
CA PHE A 153 37.68 13.06 -12.94
C PHE A 153 38.03 13.46 -11.49
N CYS A 154 38.89 12.69 -10.82
CA CYS A 154 39.39 13.00 -9.47
C CYS A 154 40.20 14.29 -9.44
N LYS A 155 41.06 14.55 -10.44
CA LYS A 155 41.83 15.80 -10.56
C LYS A 155 40.92 17.02 -10.72
N GLN A 156 39.83 16.90 -11.48
CA GLN A 156 38.84 17.97 -11.65
C GLN A 156 38.02 18.20 -10.37
N SER A 157 37.79 17.14 -9.58
CA SER A 157 37.14 17.19 -8.26
C SER A 157 35.81 17.96 -8.25
N PRO A 158 34.81 17.58 -9.08
CA PRO A 158 33.55 18.31 -9.18
C PRO A 158 32.86 18.43 -7.81
N PRO A 159 32.25 19.60 -7.49
CA PRO A 159 31.61 19.84 -6.20
C PRO A 159 30.38 18.95 -5.95
N ILE A 160 29.69 18.53 -7.00
CA ILE A 160 28.54 17.61 -6.93
C ILE A 160 28.86 16.39 -7.79
N ILE A 161 28.73 15.20 -7.20
CA ILE A 161 28.97 13.93 -7.89
C ILE A 161 27.71 13.09 -7.82
N LEU A 162 27.21 12.68 -8.99
CA LEU A 162 26.10 11.74 -9.13
C LEU A 162 26.64 10.34 -9.39
N ILE A 163 26.31 9.39 -8.52
CA ILE A 163 26.62 7.97 -8.70
C ILE A 163 25.39 7.29 -9.26
N THR A 164 25.47 6.85 -10.52
CA THR A 164 24.32 6.31 -11.25
C THR A 164 24.43 4.80 -11.48
N ASP A 165 25.63 4.24 -11.40
CA ASP A 165 25.92 2.85 -11.72
C ASP A 165 26.51 2.08 -10.52
N ASN A 166 26.47 0.75 -10.58
CA ASN A 166 27.06 -0.08 -9.56
C ASN A 166 28.59 -0.07 -9.67
N LEU A 167 29.23 0.60 -8.73
CA LEU A 167 30.67 0.57 -8.57
C LEU A 167 31.07 -0.78 -7.99
N THR A 168 31.75 -1.62 -8.78
CA THR A 168 32.15 -2.98 -8.36
C THR A 168 33.43 -2.99 -7.54
N ASN A 169 34.27 -1.95 -7.61
CA ASN A 169 35.61 -1.93 -7.01
C ASN A 169 35.81 -0.69 -6.13
N ASN A 170 36.47 -0.88 -4.97
CA ASN A 170 37.01 0.12 -4.00
C ASN A 170 36.37 1.52 -4.07
N ILE A 171 35.18 1.65 -3.50
CA ILE A 171 34.57 2.96 -3.26
C ILE A 171 35.38 3.75 -2.21
N ASP A 172 36.11 3.07 -1.34
CA ASP A 172 36.90 3.68 -0.27
C ASP A 172 37.99 4.63 -0.82
N ASP A 173 38.56 4.33 -1.97
CA ASP A 173 39.53 5.20 -2.66
C ASP A 173 38.92 6.55 -3.09
N PHE A 174 37.59 6.58 -3.29
CA PHE A 174 36.87 7.79 -3.68
C PHE A 174 36.55 8.69 -2.49
N ILE A 175 36.35 8.11 -1.30
CA ILE A 175 35.85 8.82 -0.10
C ILE A 175 36.98 9.56 0.62
N ASN A 176 38.24 9.16 0.43
CA ASN A 176 39.40 9.74 1.11
C ASN A 176 39.80 11.16 0.67
N HIS A 177 38.99 11.85 -0.11
CA HIS A 177 39.25 13.25 -0.46
C HIS A 177 38.57 14.20 0.55
N ASP A 178 39.39 14.90 1.34
CA ASP A 178 39.03 15.90 2.39
C ASP A 178 38.18 17.11 1.92
N LYS A 179 37.60 17.07 0.72
CA LYS A 179 36.79 18.16 0.17
C LYS A 179 35.31 17.93 0.50
N GLN A 180 34.61 19.02 0.83
CA GLN A 180 33.15 19.06 1.05
C GLN A 180 32.37 18.83 -0.26
N GLN A 181 32.51 17.66 -0.87
CA GLN A 181 31.80 17.27 -2.07
C GLN A 181 30.41 16.72 -1.71
N LEU A 182 29.40 17.12 -2.48
CA LEU A 182 28.07 16.55 -2.36
C LEU A 182 28.00 15.29 -3.22
N ILE A 183 28.14 14.12 -2.60
CA ILE A 183 28.03 12.82 -3.25
C ILE A 183 26.58 12.36 -3.16
N ILE A 184 25.96 12.13 -4.31
CA ILE A 184 24.56 11.72 -4.44
C ILE A 184 24.51 10.32 -5.02
N ASP A 185 24.05 9.36 -4.22
CA ASP A 185 23.71 8.02 -4.69
C ASP A 185 22.36 8.10 -5.39
N ALA A 186 22.43 8.14 -6.73
CA ALA A 186 21.28 8.22 -7.62
C ALA A 186 20.94 6.87 -8.24
N ARG A 187 21.53 5.76 -7.77
CA ARG A 187 21.25 4.42 -8.28
C ARG A 187 19.78 4.07 -8.09
N GLU A 188 19.22 3.31 -9.03
CA GLU A 188 17.89 2.73 -8.86
C GLU A 188 17.95 1.71 -7.72
N SER A 189 17.05 1.81 -6.73
CA SER A 189 17.03 0.85 -5.63
C SER A 189 16.49 -0.49 -6.13
N ILE A 190 17.37 -1.31 -6.70
CA ILE A 190 16.96 -2.60 -7.25
C ILE A 190 16.81 -3.59 -6.09
N GLU A 191 15.60 -3.68 -5.53
CA GLU A 191 15.18 -4.71 -4.57
C GLU A 191 15.45 -6.14 -5.11
N LYS A 192 15.62 -6.26 -6.45
CA LYS A 192 15.91 -7.51 -7.18
C LYS A 192 17.24 -8.17 -6.81
N TYR A 193 18.19 -7.46 -6.20
CA TYR A 193 19.46 -8.06 -5.72
C TYR A 193 19.39 -8.60 -4.28
N LEU A 194 18.39 -8.19 -3.50
CA LEU A 194 18.24 -8.64 -2.10
C LEU A 194 17.75 -10.08 -1.97
N SER A 195 17.10 -10.66 -3.01
CA SER A 195 16.54 -12.00 -2.89
C SER A 195 17.48 -13.13 -3.29
N ASN A 196 18.47 -12.90 -4.18
CA ASN A 196 19.11 -14.03 -4.87
C ASN A 196 20.63 -14.18 -4.78
N GLN A 197 21.48 -13.18 -4.47
CA GLN A 197 22.92 -13.44 -4.23
C GLN A 197 23.67 -12.18 -3.75
N SER A 198 24.44 -12.33 -2.67
CA SER A 198 25.39 -11.38 -2.07
C SER A 198 24.81 -10.05 -1.54
N SER A 199 24.65 -10.00 -0.21
CA SER A 199 24.30 -8.82 0.60
C SER A 199 25.27 -7.64 0.49
N GLN A 200 26.36 -7.76 -0.28
CA GLN A 200 27.44 -6.78 -0.34
C GLN A 200 27.15 -5.60 -1.29
N PHE A 201 26.37 -5.79 -2.36
CA PHE A 201 26.20 -4.74 -3.39
C PHE A 201 25.10 -3.70 -3.10
N SER A 202 24.25 -3.92 -2.10
CA SER A 202 23.15 -3.00 -1.73
C SER A 202 23.48 -2.06 -0.57
N LEU A 203 24.71 -2.12 -0.04
CA LEU A 203 25.11 -1.25 1.05
C LEU A 203 25.10 0.22 0.58
N PRO A 204 24.60 1.15 1.39
CA PRO A 204 24.72 2.59 1.12
C PRO A 204 26.20 2.93 0.97
N ILE A 205 26.52 3.76 -0.02
CA ILE A 205 27.88 4.29 -0.18
C ILE A 205 28.14 5.19 1.03
N PRO A 206 29.22 4.97 1.81
CA PRO A 206 29.51 5.80 2.96
C PRO A 206 29.63 7.27 2.54
N SER A 207 29.15 8.18 3.38
CA SER A 207 29.19 9.63 3.13
C SER A 207 28.44 10.13 1.90
N SER A 208 27.63 9.29 1.25
CA SER A 208 26.73 9.70 0.16
C SER A 208 25.31 9.94 0.66
N TYR A 209 24.58 10.80 -0.05
CA TYR A 209 23.15 11.03 0.17
C TYR A 209 22.34 10.34 -0.91
N ARG A 210 21.34 9.55 -0.51
CA ARG A 210 20.46 8.88 -1.47
C ARG A 210 19.38 9.82 -1.99
N ALA A 211 19.31 9.98 -3.31
CA ALA A 211 18.29 10.78 -3.97
C ALA A 211 17.91 10.19 -5.32
N PHE A 212 16.76 10.60 -5.87
CA PHE A 212 16.27 10.22 -7.20
C PHE A 212 15.99 8.74 -7.44
N GLY A 213 16.36 7.79 -6.57
CA GLY A 213 16.15 6.35 -6.79
C GLY A 213 14.70 5.94 -7.08
N ASN A 214 13.73 6.78 -6.70
CA ASN A 214 12.30 6.59 -6.93
C ASN A 214 11.82 7.02 -8.33
N LEU A 215 12.69 7.62 -9.14
CA LEU A 215 12.36 8.16 -10.44
C LEU A 215 12.89 7.26 -11.54
N SER A 216 12.08 7.07 -12.58
CA SER A 216 12.52 6.43 -13.81
C SER A 216 13.48 7.33 -14.61
N ASN A 217 14.26 6.73 -15.51
CA ASN A 217 15.17 7.49 -16.39
C ASN A 217 14.42 8.53 -17.22
N TRP A 218 13.22 8.18 -17.72
CA TRP A 218 12.38 9.11 -18.48
C TRP A 218 11.90 10.32 -17.65
N GLU A 219 11.55 10.10 -16.39
CA GLU A 219 11.14 11.18 -15.47
C GLU A 219 12.30 12.09 -15.08
N ILE A 220 13.52 11.55 -14.99
CA ILE A 220 14.71 12.37 -14.78
C ILE A 220 14.95 13.23 -16.01
N GLU A 221 14.95 12.63 -17.21
CA GLU A 221 15.25 13.30 -18.47
C GLU A 221 14.28 14.44 -18.79
N ASN A 222 12.98 14.19 -18.66
CA ASN A 222 11.92 15.11 -19.06
C ASN A 222 11.32 15.90 -17.89
N GLY A 223 11.64 15.51 -16.66
CA GLY A 223 10.95 15.97 -15.45
C GLY A 223 9.62 15.27 -15.21
N THR A 224 9.09 15.44 -14.00
CA THR A 224 7.80 14.84 -13.61
C THR A 224 7.06 15.72 -12.63
N GLN A 225 5.75 15.86 -12.86
CA GLN A 225 4.84 16.46 -11.89
C GLN A 225 4.20 15.42 -10.97
N ARG A 226 4.46 14.13 -11.21
CA ARG A 226 3.77 13.02 -10.55
C ARG A 226 4.41 12.61 -9.25
N VAL A 227 5.73 12.74 -9.13
CA VAL A 227 6.48 12.20 -7.99
C VAL A 227 7.50 13.24 -7.53
N GLY A 228 7.54 13.49 -6.22
CA GLY A 228 8.61 14.29 -5.61
C GLY A 228 9.92 13.52 -5.55
N VAL A 229 11.05 14.20 -5.47
CA VAL A 229 12.34 13.51 -5.30
C VAL A 229 12.40 12.96 -3.88
N ALA A 230 12.55 11.65 -3.74
CA ALA A 230 12.80 11.07 -2.43
C ALA A 230 14.25 11.34 -2.01
N ILE A 231 14.45 11.90 -0.82
CA ILE A 231 15.77 12.10 -0.21
C ILE A 231 15.80 11.51 1.20
N GLU A 232 17.00 11.22 1.69
CA GLU A 232 17.20 10.76 3.05
C GLU A 232 16.99 11.90 4.08
N GLN A 233 16.45 11.60 5.26
CA GLN A 233 16.06 12.61 6.26
C GLN A 233 17.22 13.52 6.73
N ALA A 234 18.47 13.07 6.68
CA ALA A 234 19.66 13.82 7.08
C ALA A 234 20.36 14.56 5.91
N SER A 235 19.61 14.89 4.86
CA SER A 235 20.16 15.51 3.65
C SER A 235 20.55 16.98 3.84
N PRO A 236 21.67 17.44 3.24
CA PRO A 236 22.15 18.80 3.39
C PRO A 236 21.35 19.77 2.52
N LEU A 237 21.34 21.06 2.89
CA LEU A 237 20.66 22.12 2.14
C LEU A 237 21.14 22.22 0.69
N ASN A 238 22.42 21.91 0.43
CA ASN A 238 22.99 21.89 -0.92
C ASN A 238 22.33 20.85 -1.83
N LEU A 239 21.88 19.71 -1.29
CA LEU A 239 21.13 18.70 -2.04
C LEU A 239 19.74 19.22 -2.40
N ILE A 240 19.07 19.85 -1.44
CA ILE A 240 17.75 20.45 -1.63
C ILE A 240 17.80 21.53 -2.72
N LYS A 241 18.79 22.42 -2.63
CA LYS A 241 19.04 23.47 -3.63
C LYS A 241 19.33 22.86 -5.01
N PHE A 242 20.20 21.84 -5.08
CA PHE A 242 20.47 21.13 -6.34
C PHE A 242 19.20 20.54 -6.98
N ILE A 243 18.35 19.88 -6.19
CA ILE A 243 17.09 19.31 -6.68
C ILE A 243 16.13 20.40 -7.18
N HIS A 244 16.07 21.53 -6.46
CA HIS A 244 15.25 22.67 -6.87
C HIS A 244 15.77 23.30 -8.17
N ASP A 245 17.08 23.49 -8.29
CA ASP A 245 17.73 24.07 -9.47
C ASP A 245 17.53 23.19 -10.72
N LEU A 246 17.42 21.87 -10.56
CA LEU A 246 17.02 20.98 -11.65
C LEU A 246 15.64 21.34 -12.22
N SER A 247 14.75 22.01 -11.48
CA SER A 247 13.47 22.56 -11.97
C SER A 247 12.53 21.54 -12.65
N CYS A 248 12.65 20.24 -12.33
CA CYS A 248 11.86 19.17 -12.96
C CYS A 248 10.76 18.58 -12.09
N PHE A 249 10.73 18.88 -10.79
CA PHE A 249 9.91 18.13 -9.83
C PHE A 249 8.91 19.04 -9.13
N SER A 250 7.68 19.11 -9.66
CA SER A 250 6.68 20.05 -9.15
C SER A 250 6.07 19.67 -7.79
N ARG A 251 6.22 18.41 -7.37
CA ARG A 251 5.76 17.92 -6.05
C ARG A 251 6.79 18.10 -4.94
N GLY A 252 7.91 18.77 -5.23
CA GLY A 252 8.95 19.05 -4.26
C GLY A 252 9.73 17.81 -3.83
N ILE A 253 10.17 17.83 -2.58
CA ILE A 253 11.10 16.86 -2.01
C ILE A 253 10.41 16.07 -0.90
N ILE A 254 10.55 14.75 -0.92
CA ILE A 254 9.98 13.83 0.06
C ILE A 254 11.11 13.28 0.91
N PHE A 255 11.12 13.63 2.20
CA PHE A 255 12.06 13.04 3.15
C PHE A 255 11.59 11.63 3.53
N LEU A 256 12.44 10.64 3.30
CA LEU A 256 12.23 9.26 3.69
C LEU A 256 13.27 8.84 4.71
N ASP A 257 12.85 8.04 5.69
CA ASP A 257 13.79 7.26 6.49
C ASP A 257 14.45 6.18 5.61
N GLN A 258 15.64 5.74 6.00
CA GLN A 258 16.42 4.76 5.24
C GLN A 258 15.62 3.48 4.96
N TYR A 259 14.78 3.05 5.92
CA TYR A 259 13.90 1.91 5.76
C TYR A 259 12.82 2.14 4.70
N SER A 260 12.10 3.27 4.72
CA SER A 260 11.11 3.55 3.67
C SER A 260 11.76 3.77 2.31
N TYR A 261 12.94 4.37 2.24
CA TYR A 261 13.64 4.58 0.98
C TYR A 261 13.89 3.24 0.27
N ASN A 262 14.43 2.26 1.01
CA ASN A 262 14.70 0.91 0.49
C ASN A 262 13.43 0.14 0.12
N TYR A 263 12.30 0.40 0.78
CA TYR A 263 11.10 -0.45 0.68
C TYR A 263 9.95 0.16 -0.14
N LYS A 264 9.94 1.48 -0.35
CA LYS A 264 8.84 2.19 -1.06
C LYS A 264 9.07 2.37 -2.56
N GLN A 265 10.29 2.21 -3.08
CA GLN A 265 10.62 2.78 -4.39
C GLN A 265 10.09 2.04 -5.62
N LEU A 266 9.65 0.77 -5.56
CA LEU A 266 9.31 0.05 -6.81
C LEU A 266 8.05 -0.81 -6.85
N LYS A 267 7.24 -0.90 -5.79
CA LYS A 267 6.06 -1.78 -5.85
C LYS A 267 4.76 -1.02 -6.09
N SER A 268 4.65 -0.48 -7.30
CA SER A 268 3.36 -0.11 -7.87
C SER A 268 2.41 -1.32 -7.70
N PHE A 269 1.28 -1.10 -7.02
CA PHE A 269 0.26 -2.11 -6.71
C PHE A 269 0.51 -3.15 -5.60
N ARG A 270 1.58 -3.07 -4.77
CA ARG A 270 1.74 -4.06 -3.66
C ARG A 270 0.53 -4.14 -2.74
N HIS A 271 -0.03 -2.98 -2.41
CA HIS A 271 -1.19 -2.88 -1.53
C HIS A 271 -2.50 -3.29 -2.22
N CYS A 272 -2.53 -3.35 -3.56
CA CYS A 272 -3.69 -3.80 -4.32
C CYS A 272 -3.60 -5.26 -4.78
N SER A 273 -2.47 -5.96 -4.62
CA SER A 273 -2.34 -7.39 -4.96
C SER A 273 -3.26 -8.27 -4.10
N PHE A 274 -3.19 -8.16 -2.77
CA PHE A 274 -4.09 -8.89 -1.87
C PHE A 274 -5.59 -8.69 -2.19
N PRO A 275 -6.11 -7.44 -2.27
CA PRO A 275 -7.52 -7.22 -2.54
C PRO A 275 -7.93 -7.64 -3.96
N PHE A 276 -7.02 -7.58 -4.93
CA PHE A 276 -7.26 -8.14 -6.27
C PHE A 276 -7.46 -9.65 -6.22
N VAL A 277 -6.56 -10.39 -5.58
CA VAL A 277 -6.67 -11.85 -5.43
C VAL A 277 -7.95 -12.23 -4.67
N ALA A 278 -8.25 -11.54 -3.57
CA ALA A 278 -9.49 -11.75 -2.83
C ALA A 278 -10.74 -11.52 -3.69
N THR A 279 -10.72 -10.46 -4.51
CA THR A 279 -11.80 -10.15 -5.47
C THR A 279 -11.97 -11.26 -6.51
N MET A 280 -10.88 -11.75 -7.08
CA MET A 280 -10.93 -12.86 -8.06
C MET A 280 -11.47 -14.15 -7.45
N ILE A 281 -11.08 -14.49 -6.21
CA ILE A 281 -11.59 -15.66 -5.49
C ILE A 281 -13.11 -15.53 -5.25
N ILE A 282 -13.55 -14.39 -4.72
CA ILE A 282 -14.98 -14.13 -4.45
C ILE A 282 -15.79 -14.19 -5.75
N PHE A 283 -15.33 -13.50 -6.79
CA PHE A 283 -16.01 -13.48 -8.09
C PHE A 283 -16.13 -14.89 -8.69
N THR A 284 -15.04 -15.66 -8.66
CA THR A 284 -15.02 -17.05 -9.15
C THR A 284 -15.98 -17.94 -8.35
N LEU A 285 -15.99 -17.79 -7.01
CA LEU A 285 -16.92 -18.53 -6.15
C LEU A 285 -18.38 -18.17 -6.47
N CYS A 286 -18.70 -16.87 -6.60
CA CYS A 286 -20.02 -16.41 -7.00
C CYS A 286 -20.43 -16.94 -8.38
N PHE A 287 -19.49 -16.97 -9.33
CA PHE A 287 -19.71 -17.53 -10.67
C PHE A 287 -20.04 -19.03 -10.61
N VAL A 288 -19.22 -19.83 -9.91
CA VAL A 288 -19.45 -21.28 -9.75
C VAL A 288 -20.78 -21.56 -9.06
N LEU A 289 -21.07 -20.86 -7.96
CA LEU A 289 -22.36 -21.00 -7.25
C LEU A 289 -23.54 -20.64 -8.16
N SER A 290 -23.39 -19.62 -9.00
CA SER A 290 -24.41 -19.22 -9.96
C SER A 290 -24.63 -20.28 -11.05
N MET A 291 -23.55 -20.90 -11.55
CA MET A 291 -23.65 -22.01 -12.52
C MET A 291 -24.33 -23.24 -11.92
N LEU A 292 -24.07 -23.55 -10.64
CA LEU A 292 -24.73 -24.65 -9.92
C LEU A 292 -26.22 -24.39 -9.68
N GLU A 293 -26.64 -23.12 -9.59
CA GLU A 293 -28.04 -22.78 -9.30
C GLU A 293 -28.99 -23.18 -10.44
N ASN A 294 -28.47 -23.50 -11.64
CA ASN A 294 -29.20 -24.04 -12.79
C ASN A 294 -30.56 -23.35 -13.03
N LYS A 295 -30.54 -22.01 -13.00
CA LYS A 295 -31.73 -21.16 -13.08
C LYS A 295 -31.58 -20.17 -14.23
N THR A 296 -32.46 -20.31 -15.21
CA THR A 296 -32.82 -19.34 -16.26
C THR A 296 -31.84 -19.15 -17.42
N ASN A 297 -32.37 -19.12 -18.65
CA ASN A 297 -31.62 -18.90 -19.89
C ASN A 297 -31.08 -17.46 -20.05
N ASN A 298 -31.27 -16.57 -19.08
CA ASN A 298 -30.89 -15.17 -19.23
C ASN A 298 -29.54 -14.85 -18.57
N HIS A 299 -28.50 -14.82 -19.39
CA HIS A 299 -27.14 -14.49 -19.00
C HIS A 299 -27.01 -13.12 -18.32
N TYR A 300 -27.82 -12.12 -18.68
CA TYR A 300 -27.74 -10.77 -18.09
C TYR A 300 -28.20 -10.74 -16.64
N TYR A 301 -29.29 -11.43 -16.31
CA TYR A 301 -29.78 -11.51 -14.94
C TYR A 301 -28.78 -12.26 -14.04
N GLN A 302 -28.21 -13.33 -14.57
CA GLN A 302 -27.17 -14.10 -13.89
C GLN A 302 -25.93 -13.24 -13.62
N ALA A 303 -25.41 -12.56 -14.65
CA ALA A 303 -24.28 -11.64 -14.51
C ALA A 303 -24.56 -10.53 -13.49
N CYS A 304 -25.75 -9.93 -13.55
CA CYS A 304 -26.23 -8.94 -12.59
C CYS A 304 -26.19 -9.47 -11.15
N SER A 305 -26.69 -10.68 -10.90
CA SER A 305 -26.66 -11.28 -9.56
C SER A 305 -25.23 -11.56 -9.09
N ILE A 306 -24.35 -12.07 -9.97
CA ILE A 306 -22.93 -12.32 -9.66
C ILE A 306 -22.22 -11.02 -9.28
N THR A 307 -22.40 -9.95 -10.05
CA THR A 307 -21.72 -8.67 -9.77
C THR A 307 -22.25 -7.98 -8.52
N GLY A 308 -23.57 -8.02 -8.30
CA GLY A 308 -24.19 -7.47 -7.10
C GLY A 308 -23.71 -8.19 -5.84
N THR A 309 -23.76 -9.52 -5.82
CA THR A 309 -23.30 -10.35 -4.69
C THR A 309 -21.80 -10.18 -4.43
N THR A 310 -20.98 -10.10 -5.49
CA THR A 310 -19.54 -9.81 -5.38
C THR A 310 -19.29 -8.44 -4.73
N SER A 311 -20.00 -7.39 -5.16
CA SER A 311 -19.87 -6.03 -4.60
C SER A 311 -20.16 -5.97 -3.10
N VAL A 312 -21.29 -6.58 -2.67
CA VAL A 312 -21.72 -6.61 -1.26
C VAL A 312 -20.76 -7.44 -0.41
N THR A 313 -20.25 -8.56 -0.94
CA THR A 313 -19.27 -9.40 -0.23
C THR A 313 -17.93 -8.66 -0.04
N LEU A 314 -17.45 -7.94 -1.06
CA LEU A 314 -16.26 -7.09 -0.95
C LEU A 314 -16.45 -5.93 0.04
N LEU A 315 -17.63 -5.32 0.04
CA LEU A 315 -17.98 -4.28 1.02
C LEU A 315 -17.98 -4.84 2.44
N SER A 316 -18.44 -6.08 2.62
CA SER A 316 -18.40 -6.76 3.92
C SER A 316 -16.96 -7.04 4.35
N LEU A 317 -16.11 -7.54 3.44
CA LEU A 317 -14.70 -7.82 3.69
C LEU A 317 -13.92 -6.54 4.08
N LEU A 318 -14.28 -5.41 3.49
CA LEU A 318 -13.73 -4.08 3.83
C LEU A 318 -13.93 -3.77 5.33
N PHE A 319 -15.13 -4.04 5.86
CA PHE A 319 -15.50 -3.70 7.23
C PHE A 319 -15.26 -4.81 8.25
N LEU A 320 -15.05 -6.06 7.83
CA LEU A 320 -14.85 -7.21 8.72
C LEU A 320 -13.62 -7.10 9.63
N ILE A 321 -12.52 -6.53 9.14
CA ILE A 321 -11.24 -6.59 9.87
C ILE A 321 -11.21 -5.71 11.13
N LYS A 322 -11.98 -4.60 11.16
CA LYS A 322 -12.05 -3.72 12.34
C LYS A 322 -12.67 -4.41 13.55
N PRO A 323 -13.90 -4.97 13.46
CA PRO A 323 -14.50 -5.67 14.58
C PRO A 323 -13.70 -6.90 14.99
N ILE A 324 -13.09 -7.64 14.06
CA ILE A 324 -12.21 -8.76 14.43
C ILE A 324 -11.03 -8.29 15.29
N LEU A 325 -10.37 -7.19 14.91
CA LEU A 325 -9.28 -6.62 15.70
C LEU A 325 -9.73 -6.18 17.10
N GLU A 326 -10.83 -5.44 17.18
CA GLU A 326 -11.36 -4.96 18.46
C GLU A 326 -11.80 -6.13 19.36
N LEU A 327 -12.32 -7.22 18.77
CA LEU A 327 -12.65 -8.44 19.49
C LEU A 327 -11.39 -9.16 20.01
N ILE A 328 -10.34 -9.28 19.18
CA ILE A 328 -9.05 -9.86 19.59
C ILE A 328 -8.41 -9.04 20.71
N ASP A 329 -8.38 -7.72 20.57
CA ASP A 329 -7.85 -6.81 21.59
C ASP A 329 -8.64 -6.93 22.90
N PHE A 330 -9.97 -7.06 22.81
CA PHE A 330 -10.81 -7.32 23.97
C PHE A 330 -10.47 -8.66 24.64
N ILE A 331 -10.45 -9.77 23.89
CA ILE A 331 -10.10 -11.09 24.42
C ILE A 331 -8.71 -11.07 25.04
N HIS A 332 -7.74 -10.45 24.37
CA HIS A 332 -6.38 -10.31 24.87
C HIS A 332 -6.36 -9.50 26.17
N SER A 333 -7.05 -8.36 26.23
CA SER A 333 -7.14 -7.55 27.45
C SER A 333 -7.83 -8.29 28.60
N PHE A 334 -8.80 -9.14 28.29
CA PHE A 334 -9.53 -9.92 29.28
C PHE A 334 -8.69 -11.09 29.81
N VAL A 335 -8.02 -11.83 28.93
CA VAL A 335 -7.19 -12.99 29.27
C VAL A 335 -5.89 -12.55 29.97
N LEU A 336 -5.19 -11.55 29.42
CA LEU A 336 -3.91 -11.07 29.97
C LEU A 336 -4.05 -10.08 31.13
N ARG A 337 -5.25 -9.59 31.44
CA ARG A 337 -5.48 -8.90 32.73
C ARG A 337 -5.09 -9.77 33.93
N ASN A 338 -5.05 -11.10 33.78
CA ASN A 338 -4.62 -12.00 34.84
C ASN A 338 -3.09 -12.11 35.01
N GLU A 339 -2.30 -11.64 34.04
CA GLU A 339 -0.84 -11.72 34.11
C GLU A 339 -0.24 -10.34 33.84
N ASN A 340 0.47 -9.76 34.82
CA ASN A 340 1.10 -8.42 34.76
C ASN A 340 2.16 -8.22 33.65
N LYS A 341 2.23 -9.08 32.64
CA LYS A 341 3.14 -8.94 31.50
C LYS A 341 2.53 -8.05 30.43
N LYS A 342 2.94 -6.77 30.46
CA LYS A 342 2.73 -5.79 29.39
C LYS A 342 3.56 -6.15 28.14
N ASN A 343 3.29 -7.29 27.51
CA ASN A 343 3.99 -7.62 26.27
C ASN A 343 3.02 -7.56 25.07
N ILE A 344 3.16 -6.44 24.36
CA ILE A 344 3.07 -6.27 22.91
C ILE A 344 2.18 -7.30 22.21
N VAL A 345 0.92 -6.93 21.97
CA VAL A 345 0.07 -7.65 21.00
C VAL A 345 0.87 -7.75 19.70
N PRO A 346 1.23 -8.96 19.24
CA PRO A 346 1.92 -9.10 17.97
C PRO A 346 0.95 -8.60 16.91
N ARG A 347 1.16 -7.37 16.41
CA ARG A 347 0.39 -6.87 15.28
C ARG A 347 0.73 -7.78 14.11
N LEU A 348 -0.14 -8.74 13.83
CA LEU A 348 0.02 -9.65 12.70
C LEU A 348 0.24 -8.79 11.45
N LYS A 349 1.43 -8.92 10.83
CA LYS A 349 1.79 -8.19 9.60
C LYS A 349 0.70 -8.33 8.53
N PHE A 350 0.01 -9.47 8.50
CA PHE A 350 -1.15 -9.73 7.66
C PHE A 350 -2.31 -8.73 7.88
N VAL A 351 -2.68 -8.46 9.13
CA VAL A 351 -3.78 -7.56 9.45
C VAL A 351 -3.45 -6.13 9.06
N GLN A 352 -2.21 -5.68 9.28
CA GLN A 352 -1.77 -4.37 8.82
C GLN A 352 -1.85 -4.24 7.29
N ARG A 353 -1.44 -5.28 6.54
CA ARG A 353 -1.57 -5.29 5.07
C ARG A 353 -3.03 -5.21 4.63
N TRP A 354 -3.94 -5.91 5.31
CA TRP A 354 -5.38 -5.83 5.02
C TRP A 354 -5.95 -4.45 5.35
N LEU A 355 -5.59 -3.85 6.49
CA LEU A 355 -5.99 -2.47 6.83
C LEU A 355 -5.54 -1.47 5.76
N GLN A 356 -4.34 -1.64 5.20
CA GLN A 356 -3.82 -0.82 4.11
C GLN A 356 -4.56 -1.06 2.78
N SER A 357 -5.06 -2.27 2.55
CA SER A 357 -5.77 -2.64 1.30
C SER A 357 -7.23 -2.22 1.25
N ARG A 358 -7.77 -1.64 2.33
CA ARG A 358 -9.17 -1.18 2.42
C ARG A 358 -9.56 -0.26 1.26
N ARG A 359 -8.67 0.65 0.86
CA ARG A 359 -8.90 1.57 -0.26
C ARG A 359 -9.20 0.83 -1.56
N CYS A 360 -8.38 -0.16 -1.92
CA CYS A 360 -8.59 -0.93 -3.14
C CYS A 360 -9.86 -1.81 -3.05
N LEU A 361 -10.18 -2.40 -1.88
CA LEU A 361 -11.42 -3.17 -1.69
C LEU A 361 -12.68 -2.31 -1.92
N ALA A 362 -12.69 -1.08 -1.43
CA ALA A 362 -13.81 -0.16 -1.65
C ALA A 362 -13.99 0.15 -3.14
N TRP A 363 -12.89 0.41 -3.88
CA TRP A 363 -12.95 0.67 -5.32
C TRP A 363 -13.37 -0.56 -6.14
N TYR A 364 -12.92 -1.76 -5.78
CA TYR A 364 -13.41 -2.98 -6.41
C TYR A 364 -14.90 -3.20 -6.14
N SER A 365 -15.35 -3.02 -4.89
CA SER A 365 -16.78 -3.09 -4.55
C SER A 365 -17.61 -2.08 -5.36
N LEU A 366 -17.15 -0.83 -5.49
CA LEU A 366 -17.81 0.18 -6.33
C LEU A 366 -17.85 -0.21 -7.81
N THR A 367 -16.74 -0.73 -8.35
CA THR A 367 -16.66 -1.18 -9.74
C THR A 367 -17.70 -2.26 -10.03
N PHE A 368 -17.83 -3.25 -9.13
CA PHE A 368 -18.84 -4.30 -9.24
C PHE A 368 -20.27 -3.78 -9.03
N ALA A 369 -20.47 -2.76 -8.20
CA ALA A 369 -21.78 -2.11 -8.03
C ALA A 369 -22.22 -1.36 -9.31
N LEU A 370 -21.28 -0.67 -9.97
CA LEU A 370 -21.53 0.00 -11.26
C LEU A 370 -21.80 -1.03 -12.37
N LEU A 371 -21.06 -2.14 -12.40
CA LEU A 371 -21.29 -3.22 -13.35
C LEU A 371 -22.65 -3.90 -13.10
N HIS A 372 -23.04 -4.08 -11.84
CA HIS A 372 -24.37 -4.55 -11.46
C HIS A 372 -25.48 -3.61 -11.96
N LEU A 373 -25.32 -2.29 -11.76
CA LEU A 373 -26.26 -1.30 -12.30
C LEU A 373 -26.33 -1.37 -13.83
N LEU A 374 -25.20 -1.50 -14.53
CA LEU A 374 -25.15 -1.62 -15.98
C LEU A 374 -25.91 -2.87 -16.47
N PHE A 375 -25.69 -4.03 -15.84
CA PHE A 375 -26.41 -5.26 -16.18
C PHE A 375 -27.90 -5.18 -15.85
N LEU A 376 -28.30 -4.50 -14.77
CA LEU A 376 -29.70 -4.23 -14.46
C LEU A 376 -30.38 -3.40 -15.55
N LEU A 377 -29.71 -2.35 -16.05
CA LEU A 377 -30.25 -1.51 -17.13
C LEU A 377 -30.48 -2.31 -18.41
N PHE A 378 -29.53 -3.17 -18.79
CA PHE A 378 -29.69 -4.05 -19.95
C PHE A 378 -30.75 -5.13 -19.74
N SER A 379 -30.84 -5.70 -18.54
CA SER A 379 -31.88 -6.68 -18.23
C SER A 379 -33.28 -6.03 -18.26
N LYS A 380 -33.45 -4.80 -17.79
CA LYS A 380 -34.76 -4.15 -17.74
C LYS A 380 -35.31 -3.83 -19.13
N ASN A 381 -34.46 -3.44 -20.08
CA ASN A 381 -34.90 -3.22 -21.47
C ASN A 381 -35.46 -4.50 -22.13
N ASN A 382 -35.11 -5.67 -21.59
CA ASN A 382 -35.54 -6.95 -22.14
C ASN A 382 -36.74 -7.57 -21.40
N PHE A 383 -37.18 -7.03 -20.25
CA PHE A 383 -38.20 -7.66 -19.41
C PHE A 383 -39.28 -6.68 -18.90
N HIS A 384 -40.54 -6.96 -19.22
CA HIS A 384 -41.74 -6.28 -18.72
C HIS A 384 -42.08 -6.61 -17.25
N GLN A 385 -41.11 -6.96 -16.40
CA GLN A 385 -41.39 -7.26 -15.00
C GLN A 385 -41.62 -5.98 -14.19
N GLU A 386 -42.70 -5.98 -13.41
CA GLU A 386 -42.98 -4.95 -12.42
C GLU A 386 -41.89 -4.95 -11.34
N THR A 387 -40.92 -4.04 -11.48
CA THR A 387 -39.87 -3.87 -10.48
C THR A 387 -40.46 -3.25 -9.22
N SER A 388 -40.35 -3.95 -8.09
CA SER A 388 -40.71 -3.36 -6.79
C SER A 388 -39.81 -2.14 -6.48
N PHE A 389 -40.41 -1.08 -5.97
CA PHE A 389 -39.73 0.19 -5.73
C PHE A 389 -38.62 0.08 -4.66
N TYR A 390 -38.87 -0.67 -3.58
CA TYR A 390 -37.99 -0.69 -2.41
C TYR A 390 -36.57 -1.24 -2.68
N PRO A 391 -36.37 -2.40 -3.34
CA PRO A 391 -35.02 -2.87 -3.68
C PRO A 391 -34.27 -1.85 -4.53
N VAL A 392 -34.92 -1.25 -5.53
CA VAL A 392 -34.29 -0.26 -6.41
C VAL A 392 -33.86 0.98 -5.61
N PHE A 393 -34.74 1.49 -4.76
CA PHE A 393 -34.44 2.64 -3.90
C PHE A 393 -33.23 2.38 -2.99
N PHE A 394 -33.24 1.27 -2.25
CA PHE A 394 -32.12 0.94 -1.37
C PHE A 394 -30.83 0.65 -2.13
N GLY A 395 -30.90 0.02 -3.31
CA GLY A 395 -29.72 -0.23 -4.16
C GLY A 395 -29.08 1.06 -4.66
N LEU A 396 -29.90 2.02 -5.13
CA LEU A 396 -29.41 3.34 -5.53
C LEU A 396 -28.83 4.12 -4.35
N PHE A 397 -29.50 4.07 -3.19
CA PHE A 397 -29.00 4.73 -1.99
C PHE A 397 -27.66 4.13 -1.52
N THR A 398 -27.52 2.81 -1.53
CA THR A 398 -26.24 2.12 -1.28
C THR A 398 -25.16 2.57 -2.26
N LEU A 399 -25.46 2.66 -3.56
CA LEU A 399 -24.51 3.09 -4.58
C LEU A 399 -24.01 4.52 -4.30
N VAL A 400 -24.91 5.45 -3.96
CA VAL A 400 -24.52 6.83 -3.60
C VAL A 400 -23.58 6.84 -2.39
N LEU A 401 -23.92 6.11 -1.33
CA LEU A 401 -23.07 6.00 -0.14
C LEU A 401 -21.70 5.37 -0.46
N LEU A 402 -21.67 4.36 -1.33
CA LEU A 402 -20.45 3.68 -1.76
C LEU A 402 -19.57 4.59 -2.64
N CYS A 403 -20.16 5.42 -3.50
CA CYS A 403 -19.46 6.46 -4.25
C CYS A 403 -18.79 7.46 -3.30
N ILE A 404 -19.52 7.98 -2.29
CA ILE A 404 -18.96 8.89 -1.28
C ILE A 404 -17.79 8.23 -0.57
N LEU A 405 -17.96 7.01 -0.07
CA LEU A 405 -16.91 6.25 0.61
C LEU A 405 -15.67 6.04 -0.29
N SER A 406 -15.89 5.71 -1.55
CA SER A 406 -14.81 5.49 -2.53
C SER A 406 -14.05 6.77 -2.87
N PHE A 407 -14.74 7.90 -2.97
CA PHE A 407 -14.11 9.20 -3.20
C PHE A 407 -13.30 9.67 -2.00
N VAL A 408 -13.75 9.42 -0.78
CA VAL A 408 -12.97 9.70 0.45
C VAL A 408 -11.63 8.96 0.45
N TYR A 409 -11.52 7.83 -0.24
CA TYR A 409 -10.27 7.09 -0.38
C TYR A 409 -9.33 7.61 -1.49
N LEU A 410 -9.74 8.59 -2.31
CA LEU A 410 -8.83 9.26 -3.23
C LEU A 410 -7.78 10.04 -2.44
N PRO A 411 -6.47 9.88 -2.71
CA PRO A 411 -5.40 10.53 -1.96
C PRO A 411 -5.61 12.04 -1.79
N TRP A 412 -5.90 12.73 -2.90
CA TRP A 412 -6.13 14.17 -2.91
C TRP A 412 -7.29 14.61 -1.99
N ILE A 413 -8.43 13.91 -2.01
CA ILE A 413 -9.55 14.22 -1.12
C ILE A 413 -9.18 13.89 0.33
N SER A 414 -8.55 12.74 0.56
CA SER A 414 -8.19 12.28 1.91
C SER A 414 -7.18 13.19 2.61
N GLU A 415 -6.30 13.85 1.86
CA GLU A 415 -5.30 14.81 2.36
C GLU A 415 -5.94 16.15 2.74
N HIS A 416 -7.06 16.52 2.10
CA HIS A 416 -7.80 17.75 2.41
C HIS A 416 -8.83 17.59 3.54
N LEU A 417 -9.15 16.37 3.96
CA LEU A 417 -10.08 16.12 5.06
C LEU A 417 -9.39 16.15 6.41
N LEU A 418 -10.04 16.77 7.40
CA LEU A 418 -9.59 16.65 8.78
C LEU A 418 -9.72 15.20 9.23
N TRP A 419 -8.82 14.73 10.11
CA TRP A 419 -8.85 13.34 10.60
C TRP A 419 -10.21 12.94 11.18
N ARG A 420 -10.91 13.87 11.86
CA ARG A 420 -12.26 13.65 12.41
C ARG A 420 -13.30 13.39 11.32
N GLU A 421 -13.24 14.14 10.22
CA GLU A 421 -14.16 14.02 9.08
C GLU A 421 -13.89 12.74 8.30
N TYR A 422 -12.62 12.47 8.01
CA TYR A 422 -12.19 11.22 7.39
C TYR A 422 -12.61 10.00 8.24
N HIS A 423 -12.43 10.07 9.56
CA HIS A 423 -12.87 9.02 10.47
C HIS A 423 -14.39 8.90 10.52
N LEU A 424 -15.15 10.00 10.54
CA LEU A 424 -16.61 9.98 10.49
C LEU A 424 -17.11 9.23 9.25
N LEU A 425 -16.59 9.60 8.07
CA LEU A 425 -16.97 9.00 6.79
C LEU A 425 -16.55 7.53 6.71
N THR A 426 -15.34 7.18 7.10
CA THR A 426 -14.87 5.79 6.94
C THR A 426 -15.34 4.85 8.05
N ALA A 427 -15.57 5.32 9.27
CA ALA A 427 -15.93 4.48 10.41
C ALA A 427 -17.43 4.39 10.67
N TYR A 428 -18.23 5.41 10.31
CA TYR A 428 -19.69 5.42 10.57
C TYR A 428 -20.51 5.30 9.29
N LEU A 429 -20.20 6.10 8.26
CA LEU A 429 -20.91 6.01 6.98
C LEU A 429 -20.68 4.65 6.31
N GLY A 430 -19.49 4.06 6.51
CA GLY A 430 -19.13 2.74 5.99
C GLY A 430 -20.05 1.61 6.47
N PRO A 431 -20.11 1.30 7.78
CA PRO A 431 -21.04 0.30 8.32
C PRO A 431 -22.51 0.61 8.01
N PHE A 432 -22.89 1.89 7.95
CA PHE A 432 -24.24 2.29 7.53
C PHE A 432 -24.51 1.92 6.05
N CYS A 433 -23.55 2.18 5.15
CA CYS A 433 -23.63 1.75 3.75
C CYS A 433 -23.79 0.22 3.65
N LEU A 434 -23.04 -0.55 4.46
CA LEU A 434 -23.16 -2.00 4.54
C LEU A 434 -24.55 -2.45 5.03
N LEU A 435 -25.12 -1.77 6.03
CA LEU A 435 -26.47 -2.06 6.53
C LEU A 435 -27.54 -1.85 5.44
N ILE A 436 -27.50 -0.72 4.74
CA ILE A 436 -28.42 -0.43 3.63
C ILE A 436 -28.22 -1.45 2.50
N SER A 437 -26.98 -1.81 2.19
CA SER A 437 -26.67 -2.85 1.21
C SER A 437 -27.25 -4.22 1.58
N PHE A 438 -27.19 -4.58 2.87
CA PHE A 438 -27.79 -5.81 3.38
C PHE A 438 -29.32 -5.76 3.24
N ILE A 439 -29.96 -4.63 3.59
CA ILE A 439 -31.41 -4.44 3.42
C ILE A 439 -31.82 -4.58 1.95
N HIS A 440 -31.06 -3.98 1.02
CA HIS A 440 -31.28 -4.10 -0.42
C HIS A 440 -31.31 -5.58 -0.87
N VAL A 441 -30.26 -6.34 -0.53
CA VAL A 441 -30.17 -7.77 -0.91
C VAL A 441 -31.25 -8.59 -0.21
N PHE A 442 -31.54 -8.31 1.07
CA PHE A 442 -32.56 -9.03 1.84
C PHE A 442 -33.97 -8.84 1.27
N ILE A 443 -34.36 -7.62 0.92
CA ILE A 443 -35.68 -7.36 0.32
C ILE A 443 -35.76 -8.01 -1.06
N ASN A 444 -34.70 -7.95 -1.86
CA ASN A 444 -34.66 -8.60 -3.17
C ASN A 444 -34.79 -10.12 -3.06
N TRP A 445 -33.99 -10.74 -2.18
CA TRP A 445 -34.07 -12.17 -1.88
C TRP A 445 -35.45 -12.57 -1.37
N LYS A 446 -36.02 -11.80 -0.44
CA LYS A 446 -37.35 -12.02 0.11
C LYS A 446 -38.40 -11.99 -1.01
N TYR A 447 -38.35 -10.97 -1.87
CA TYR A 447 -39.26 -10.84 -3.00
C TYR A 447 -39.15 -12.05 -3.92
N GLU A 448 -37.94 -12.43 -4.31
CA GLU A 448 -37.72 -13.61 -5.16
C GLU A 448 -38.19 -14.90 -4.48
N TYR A 449 -37.95 -15.08 -3.18
CA TYR A 449 -38.36 -16.28 -2.45
C TYR A 449 -39.89 -16.44 -2.36
N TYR A 450 -40.64 -15.34 -2.16
CA TYR A 450 -42.09 -15.39 -2.04
C TYR A 450 -42.81 -15.46 -3.40
N TYR A 451 -42.29 -14.77 -4.42
CA TYR A 451 -42.95 -14.65 -5.73
C TYR A 451 -42.40 -15.59 -6.81
N SER A 452 -41.22 -16.18 -6.63
CA SER A 452 -40.70 -17.18 -7.58
C SER A 452 -41.39 -18.53 -7.37
N SER A 453 -41.67 -19.22 -8.48
CA SER A 453 -42.18 -20.60 -8.47
C SER A 453 -41.19 -21.59 -7.83
N GLN A 454 -39.90 -21.26 -7.79
CA GLN A 454 -38.84 -22.12 -7.26
C GLN A 454 -38.32 -21.59 -5.92
N LYS A 455 -38.90 -22.10 -4.83
CA LYS A 455 -38.53 -21.80 -3.44
C LYS A 455 -37.25 -22.52 -3.01
N ARG A 456 -36.10 -22.09 -3.56
CA ARG A 456 -34.78 -22.53 -3.08
C ARG A 456 -34.26 -21.53 -2.06
N LEU A 457 -34.05 -21.99 -0.82
CA LEU A 457 -33.50 -21.16 0.25
C LEU A 457 -32.05 -20.75 -0.03
N PHE A 458 -31.25 -21.69 -0.55
CA PHE A 458 -29.82 -21.53 -0.78
C PHE A 458 -29.52 -21.02 -2.19
N ASN A 459 -30.00 -19.83 -2.53
CA ASN A 459 -29.58 -19.13 -3.75
C ASN A 459 -28.32 -18.29 -3.50
N LEU A 460 -27.69 -17.83 -4.59
CA LEU A 460 -26.52 -16.96 -4.52
C LEU A 460 -26.75 -15.71 -3.66
N GLN A 461 -27.94 -15.11 -3.76
CA GLN A 461 -28.32 -13.93 -2.98
C GLN A 461 -28.33 -14.23 -1.48
N PHE A 462 -28.88 -15.36 -1.06
CA PHE A 462 -28.88 -15.80 0.33
C PHE A 462 -27.47 -15.96 0.89
N MET A 463 -26.58 -16.64 0.14
CA MET A 463 -25.19 -16.81 0.56
C MET A 463 -24.46 -15.48 0.70
N SER A 464 -24.75 -14.51 -0.19
CA SER A 464 -24.15 -13.18 -0.11
C SER A 464 -24.57 -12.36 1.11
N MET A 465 -25.68 -12.71 1.78
CA MET A 465 -26.14 -12.05 3.01
C MET A 465 -25.38 -12.49 4.26
N PHE A 466 -24.77 -13.69 4.24
CA PHE A 466 -24.13 -14.27 5.43
C PHE A 466 -22.98 -13.40 5.95
N LEU A 467 -22.05 -13.02 5.08
CA LEU A 467 -20.89 -12.22 5.48
C LEU A 467 -21.28 -10.81 5.98
N PRO A 468 -22.12 -10.00 5.29
CA PRO A 468 -22.62 -8.74 5.83
C PRO A 468 -23.29 -8.90 7.19
N PHE A 469 -24.10 -9.94 7.37
CA PHE A 469 -24.79 -10.19 8.63
C PHE A 469 -23.81 -10.45 9.78
N VAL A 470 -22.79 -11.29 9.56
CA VAL A 470 -21.72 -11.54 10.54
C VAL A 470 -20.98 -10.24 10.88
N VAL A 471 -20.64 -9.42 9.88
CA VAL A 471 -19.95 -8.14 10.09
C VAL A 471 -20.81 -7.17 10.91
N LEU A 472 -22.09 -7.04 10.58
CA LEU A 472 -23.02 -6.16 11.29
C LEU A 472 -23.25 -6.65 12.73
N LEU A 473 -23.39 -7.96 12.94
CA LEU A 473 -23.55 -8.57 14.26
C LEU A 473 -22.31 -8.34 15.13
N LEU A 474 -21.11 -8.60 14.61
CA LEU A 474 -19.86 -8.34 15.33
C LEU A 474 -19.71 -6.86 15.66
N THR A 475 -20.02 -5.98 14.71
CA THR A 475 -20.02 -4.52 14.90
C THR A 475 -20.98 -4.13 16.02
N PHE A 476 -22.20 -4.69 16.04
CA PHE A 476 -23.18 -4.45 17.10
C PHE A 476 -22.71 -4.96 18.46
N ILE A 477 -22.18 -6.17 18.55
CA ILE A 477 -21.64 -6.72 19.80
C ILE A 477 -20.52 -5.83 20.35
N ILE A 478 -19.61 -5.40 19.49
CA ILE A 478 -18.44 -4.64 19.93
C ILE A 478 -18.82 -3.23 20.36
N TYR A 479 -19.54 -2.49 19.52
CA TYR A 479 -19.88 -1.10 19.82
C TYR A 479 -21.06 -0.97 20.79
N GLY A 480 -21.99 -1.91 20.78
CA GLY A 480 -23.17 -1.89 21.64
C GLY A 480 -22.94 -2.50 23.03
N ILE A 481 -22.08 -3.52 23.14
CA ILE A 481 -21.90 -4.26 24.40
C ILE A 481 -20.47 -4.10 24.92
N ILE A 482 -19.47 -4.51 24.15
CA ILE A 482 -18.09 -4.63 24.64
C ILE A 482 -17.51 -3.26 25.01
N ARG A 483 -17.58 -2.28 24.11
CA ARG A 483 -16.96 -0.98 24.32
C ARG A 483 -17.53 -0.23 25.54
N PRO A 484 -18.87 -0.12 25.73
CA PRO A 484 -19.43 0.44 26.95
C PRO A 484 -18.98 -0.30 28.23
N THR A 485 -18.90 -1.64 28.19
CA THR A 485 -18.43 -2.40 29.35
C THR A 485 -16.96 -2.13 29.67
N MET A 486 -16.10 -1.96 28.65
CA MET A 486 -14.70 -1.60 28.82
C MET A 486 -14.52 -0.19 29.38
N GLU A 487 -15.28 0.78 28.89
CA GLU A 487 -15.28 2.15 29.40
C GLU A 487 -15.73 2.19 30.87
N LEU A 488 -16.76 1.42 31.24
CA LEU A 488 -17.23 1.29 32.63
C LEU A 488 -16.17 0.66 33.54
N ILE A 489 -15.49 -0.38 33.06
CA ILE A 489 -14.40 -1.04 33.79
C ILE A 489 -13.22 -0.08 33.99
N GLN A 490 -12.77 0.60 32.94
CA GLN A 490 -11.67 1.57 33.02
C GLN A 490 -12.02 2.74 33.94
N TRP A 491 -13.26 3.24 33.87
CA TRP A 491 -13.75 4.28 34.77
C TRP A 491 -13.74 3.82 36.24
N LYS A 492 -14.14 2.58 36.52
CA LYS A 492 -14.12 2.00 37.87
C LYS A 492 -12.70 1.84 38.41
N GLU A 493 -11.74 1.49 37.55
CA GLU A 493 -10.33 1.32 37.90
C GLU A 493 -9.62 2.67 38.12
N ASN A 494 -9.95 3.67 37.31
CA ASN A 494 -9.41 5.03 37.40
C ASN A 494 -10.09 5.90 38.45
N ARG A 495 -11.22 5.46 39.04
CA ARG A 495 -11.84 6.17 40.15
C ARG A 495 -10.78 6.23 41.27
N PRO A 496 -10.32 7.44 41.67
CA PRO A 496 -9.35 7.55 42.74
C PRO A 496 -9.94 6.77 43.91
N ARG A 497 -9.16 5.82 44.46
CA ARG A 497 -9.55 5.20 45.73
C ARG A 497 -9.65 6.38 46.66
N GLU A 498 -10.88 6.81 46.96
CA GLU A 498 -11.16 7.70 48.08
C GLU A 498 -10.36 7.08 49.20
N SER A 499 -9.28 7.76 49.57
CA SER A 499 -8.47 7.34 50.69
C SER A 499 -9.50 7.15 51.77
N LYS A 500 -9.72 5.90 52.19
CA LYS A 500 -10.41 5.64 53.43
C LYS A 500 -9.52 6.37 54.42
N THR A 501 -9.84 7.64 54.66
CA THR A 501 -9.25 8.48 55.67
C THR A 501 -9.52 7.63 56.89
N SER A 502 -8.49 6.90 57.31
CA SER A 502 -8.52 6.17 58.54
C SER A 502 -8.88 7.24 59.54
N THR A 503 -10.14 7.26 59.95
CA THR A 503 -10.59 7.98 61.13
C THR A 503 -9.79 7.30 62.22
N ILE A 504 -8.57 7.82 62.44
CA ILE A 504 -7.79 7.56 63.63
C ILE A 504 -8.69 8.16 64.70
N THR A 505 -9.57 7.34 65.24
CA THR A 505 -10.19 7.60 66.53
C THR A 505 -9.01 7.63 67.49
N THR A 506 -8.48 8.83 67.70
CA THR A 506 -7.73 9.19 68.89
C THR A 506 -8.68 8.90 70.05
N LYS A 507 -8.59 7.67 70.56
CA LYS A 507 -9.16 7.32 71.86
C LYS A 507 -8.31 8.09 72.85
N ASP A 508 -8.76 9.30 73.17
CA ASP A 508 -8.23 10.11 74.25
C ASP A 508 -8.20 9.24 75.50
N THR A 509 -6.98 8.88 75.88
CA THR A 509 -6.68 8.25 77.15
C THR A 509 -6.42 9.41 78.11
N SER A 510 -7.50 10.06 78.57
CA SER A 510 -7.42 10.99 79.69
C SER A 510 -7.34 10.20 80.99
N LEU A 511 -6.10 9.94 81.40
CA LEU A 511 -5.76 9.64 82.78
C LEU A 511 -5.83 10.95 83.60
N LEU A 512 -6.81 10.99 84.51
CA LEU A 512 -6.72 11.44 85.92
C LEU A 512 -6.46 12.94 86.18
N PRO A 513 -6.78 13.48 87.38
CA PRO A 513 -6.69 12.89 88.74
C PRO A 513 -7.94 12.23 89.31
#